data_AF-A0A519UTX5-F1
#
_entry.id   AF-A0A519UTX5-F1
#
_cell.length_a   1.000
_cell.length_b   1.000
_cell.length_c   1.000
_cell.angle_alpha   90.00
_cell.angle_beta   90.00
_cell.angle_gamma   90.00
#
_symmetry.space_group_name_H-M   'P 1'
#
loop_
_entity.id
_entity.type
_entity.pdbx_description
1 polymer ?
#
loop_
_entity_poly.entity_id
_entity_poly.type
_entity_poly.pdbx_seq_one_letter_code
_entity_poly.pdbx_strand_id
1 'polypeptide(L)'
;MAISLPTPPAGVLLLSATHQRVLSSLVLLLEDRLASLRAVLGPPAPGIAQQWAADLSEADRADLAATAEAFHAELAALHAAYRLDTQVRSPRREVAARAAQLWEILGDAPAAKFSGYGALPPT
;
A
#
# COMPACT_ATOMS: atom_id res chain seq x y z
N MET A 1 10.86 -38.21 -8.83
CA MET A 1 11.86 -37.27 -8.28
C MET A 1 11.18 -36.45 -7.20
N ALA A 2 11.60 -36.58 -5.94
CA ALA A 2 11.08 -35.74 -4.86
C ALA A 2 11.78 -34.38 -4.93
N ILE A 3 11.02 -33.31 -5.13
CA ILE A 3 11.53 -31.94 -5.12
C ILE A 3 11.60 -31.55 -3.64
N SER A 4 12.79 -31.56 -3.06
CA SER A 4 13.02 -30.98 -1.74
C SER A 4 12.73 -29.48 -1.82
N LEU A 5 11.63 -29.04 -1.22
CA LEU A 5 11.35 -27.62 -1.04
C LEU A 5 12.33 -27.06 0.00
N PRO A 6 12.90 -25.87 -0.22
CA PRO A 6 13.78 -25.25 0.76
C PRO A 6 13.02 -25.01 2.06
N THR A 7 13.58 -25.48 3.17
CA THR A 7 13.04 -25.23 4.51
C THR A 7 13.14 -23.73 4.80
N PRO A 8 12.02 -23.06 5.11
CA PRO A 8 12.04 -21.63 5.39
C PRO A 8 12.80 -21.36 6.70
N PRO A 9 13.38 -20.16 6.88
CA PRO A 9 13.96 -19.75 8.15
C PRO A 9 12.91 -19.80 9.27
N ALA A 10 13.36 -20.01 10.51
CA ALA A 10 12.47 -20.14 11.66
C ALA A 10 11.50 -18.95 11.74
N GLY A 11 10.19 -19.24 11.80
CA GLY A 11 9.12 -18.23 11.80
C GLY A 11 8.51 -17.88 10.43
N VAL A 12 9.05 -18.42 9.32
CA VAL A 12 8.51 -18.18 7.98
C VAL A 12 7.66 -19.37 7.53
N LEU A 13 6.40 -19.12 7.16
CA LEU A 13 5.48 -20.15 6.71
C LEU A 13 5.73 -20.51 5.24
N LEU A 14 5.65 -21.79 4.87
CA LEU A 14 5.70 -22.17 3.46
C LEU A 14 4.42 -21.70 2.75
N LEU A 15 4.53 -20.64 1.95
CA LEU A 15 3.44 -20.14 1.12
C LEU A 15 3.36 -20.91 -0.20
N SER A 16 2.14 -21.25 -0.62
CA SER A 16 1.88 -21.74 -1.98
C SER A 16 2.22 -20.65 -3.01
N ALA A 17 2.47 -21.05 -4.27
CA ALA A 17 2.71 -20.08 -5.34
C ALA A 17 1.56 -19.07 -5.51
N THR A 18 0.32 -19.50 -5.26
CA THR A 18 -0.84 -18.59 -5.27
C THR A 18 -0.76 -17.59 -4.13
N HIS A 19 -0.43 -18.03 -2.91
CA HIS A 19 -0.30 -17.14 -1.75
C HIS A 19 0.87 -16.16 -1.92
N GLN A 20 2.00 -16.60 -2.46
CA GLN A 20 3.14 -15.71 -2.76
C GLN A 20 2.76 -14.63 -3.78
N ARG A 21 2.00 -14.97 -4.82
CA ARG A 21 1.50 -13.98 -5.80
C ARG A 21 0.52 -12.99 -5.19
N VAL A 22 -0.44 -13.47 -4.38
CA VAL A 22 -1.39 -12.59 -3.68
C VAL A 22 -0.64 -11.66 -2.73
N LEU A 23 0.28 -12.19 -1.93
CA LEU A 23 1.08 -11.41 -1.00
C LEU A 23 1.95 -10.38 -1.73
N SER A 24 2.61 -10.75 -2.84
CA SER A 24 3.38 -9.82 -3.68
C SER A 24 2.51 -8.66 -4.17
N SER A 25 1.28 -8.92 -4.62
CA SER A 25 0.36 -7.86 -5.03
C SER A 25 -0.10 -6.96 -3.87
N LEU A 26 -0.34 -7.53 -2.68
CA LEU A 26 -0.71 -6.74 -1.50
C LEU A 26 0.45 -5.87 -1.01
N VAL A 27 1.65 -6.42 -0.96
CA VAL A 27 2.87 -5.69 -0.55
C VAL A 27 3.11 -4.51 -1.49
N LEU A 28 2.96 -4.71 -2.80
CA LEU A 28 3.11 -3.61 -3.76
C LEU A 28 2.10 -2.47 -3.52
N LEU A 29 0.85 -2.80 -3.14
CA LEU A 29 -0.13 -1.76 -2.79
C LEU A 29 0.28 -1.00 -1.53
N LEU A 30 0.85 -1.68 -0.54
CA LEU A 30 1.37 -1.04 0.67
C LEU A 30 2.57 -0.14 0.34
N GLU A 31 3.48 -0.58 -0.52
CA GLU A 31 4.60 0.23 -1.02
C GLU A 31 4.14 1.49 -1.76
N ASP A 32 3.14 1.37 -2.64
CA ASP A 32 2.55 2.52 -3.34
C ASP A 32 1.93 3.53 -2.36
N ARG A 33 1.26 3.05 -1.32
CA ARG A 33 0.67 3.91 -0.27
C ARG A 33 1.75 4.58 0.57
N LEU A 34 2.82 3.86 0.87
CA LEU A 34 3.96 4.39 1.59
C LEU A 34 4.69 5.47 0.78
N ALA A 35 4.86 5.25 -0.53
CA ALA A 35 5.40 6.25 -1.45
C ALA A 35 4.50 7.49 -1.52
N SER A 36 3.17 7.30 -1.55
CA SER A 36 2.21 8.39 -1.50
C SER A 36 2.32 9.18 -0.21
N LEU A 37 2.40 8.50 0.95
CA LEU A 37 2.58 9.13 2.26
C LEU A 37 3.88 9.97 2.30
N ARG A 38 5.00 9.41 1.85
CA ARG A 38 6.28 10.13 1.75
C ARG A 38 6.18 11.37 0.86
N ALA A 39 5.45 11.28 -0.26
CA ALA A 39 5.21 12.42 -1.14
C ALA A 39 4.38 13.53 -0.47
N VAL A 40 3.42 13.17 0.40
CA VAL A 40 2.64 14.13 1.19
C VAL A 40 3.49 14.77 2.29
N LEU A 41 4.32 13.99 2.98
CA LEU A 41 5.20 14.48 4.05
C LEU A 41 6.39 15.32 3.52
N GLY A 42 6.71 15.18 2.23
CA GLY A 42 7.80 15.91 1.57
C GLY A 42 7.40 17.30 1.05
N PRO A 43 8.36 18.23 0.90
CA PRO A 43 8.15 19.52 0.25
C PRO A 43 8.29 19.44 -1.29
N PRO A 44 7.42 20.08 -2.10
CA PRO A 44 6.06 20.53 -1.84
C PRO A 44 5.02 19.52 -2.38
N ALA A 45 4.13 19.04 -1.51
CA ALA A 45 2.97 18.23 -1.92
C ALA A 45 1.95 19.08 -2.70
N PRO A 46 1.40 18.63 -3.84
CA PRO A 46 0.38 19.38 -4.59
C PRO A 46 -1.04 19.19 -4.01
N GLY A 47 -1.87 20.24 -4.09
CA GLY A 47 -3.32 20.16 -3.89
C GLY A 47 -3.77 19.93 -2.43
N ILE A 48 -4.81 19.10 -2.23
CA ILE A 48 -5.40 18.82 -0.89
C ILE A 48 -4.35 18.24 0.08
N ALA A 49 -3.38 17.48 -0.44
CA ALA A 49 -2.28 16.94 0.34
C ALA A 49 -1.39 18.04 0.96
N GLN A 50 -1.29 19.21 0.31
CA GLN A 50 -0.55 20.36 0.83
C GLN A 50 -1.21 20.93 2.09
N GLN A 51 -2.55 20.89 2.14
CA GLN A 51 -3.33 21.39 3.26
C GLN A 51 -3.17 20.47 4.47
N TRP A 52 -3.25 19.15 4.27
CA TRP A 52 -2.99 18.16 5.34
C TRP A 52 -1.55 18.20 5.83
N ALA A 53 -0.58 18.39 4.94
CA ALA A 53 0.82 18.54 5.32
C ALA A 53 1.09 19.85 6.09
N ALA A 54 0.34 20.91 5.82
CA ALA A 54 0.40 22.18 6.52
C ALA A 54 -0.24 22.13 7.92
N ASP A 55 -1.26 21.29 8.10
CA ASP A 55 -1.95 21.09 9.38
C ASP A 55 -1.15 20.22 10.37
N LEU A 56 -0.14 19.48 9.89
CA LEU A 56 0.73 18.65 10.72
C LEU A 56 1.79 19.50 11.44
N SER A 57 1.95 19.28 12.74
CA SER A 57 3.08 19.83 13.49
C SER A 57 4.40 19.23 12.99
N GLU A 58 5.52 19.91 13.24
CA GLU A 58 6.85 19.39 12.89
C GLU A 58 7.16 18.07 13.60
N ALA A 59 6.70 17.92 14.86
CA ALA A 59 6.84 16.70 15.63
C ALA A 59 6.05 15.53 15.00
N ASP A 60 4.78 15.76 14.63
CA ASP A 60 3.95 14.73 14.00
C ASP A 60 4.50 14.34 12.62
N ARG A 61 5.04 15.31 11.87
CA ARG A 61 5.67 15.05 10.58
C ARG A 61 6.91 14.16 10.74
N ALA A 62 7.74 14.43 11.73
CA ALA A 62 8.91 13.62 12.03
C ALA A 62 8.55 12.20 12.49
N ASP A 63 7.53 12.07 13.34
CA ASP A 63 7.05 10.77 13.84
C ASP A 63 6.44 9.92 12.72
N LEU A 64 5.62 10.52 11.86
CA LEU A 64 5.06 9.85 10.68
C LEU A 64 6.13 9.43 9.68
N ALA A 65 7.16 10.25 9.48
CA ALA A 65 8.29 9.90 8.63
C ALA A 65 9.08 8.72 9.21
N ALA A 66 9.36 8.71 10.51
CA ALA A 66 10.01 7.60 11.19
C ALA A 66 9.19 6.30 11.10
N THR A 67 7.88 6.40 11.32
CA THR A 67 6.94 5.27 11.18
C THR A 67 6.93 4.73 9.75
N ALA A 68 6.93 5.61 8.75
CA ALA A 68 6.99 5.23 7.34
C ALA A 68 8.28 4.45 7.02
N GLU A 69 9.43 4.90 7.52
CA GLU A 69 10.69 4.19 7.32
C GLU A 69 10.75 2.84 8.05
N ALA A 70 10.23 2.76 9.27
CA ALA A 70 10.12 1.49 10.00
C ALA A 70 9.26 0.47 9.23
N PHE A 71 8.11 0.92 8.73
CA PHE A 71 7.23 0.08 7.93
C PHE A 71 7.86 -0.35 6.60
N HIS A 72 8.65 0.53 5.95
CA HIS A 72 9.41 0.17 4.76
C HIS A 72 10.40 -0.97 5.03
N ALA A 73 11.08 -0.94 6.17
CA ALA A 73 12.01 -2.00 6.57
C ALA A 73 11.29 -3.33 6.80
N GLU A 74 10.09 -3.32 7.39
CA GLU A 74 9.26 -4.52 7.54
C GLU A 74 8.85 -5.12 6.19
N LEU A 75 8.42 -4.28 5.23
CA LEU A 75 8.10 -4.73 3.88
C LEU A 75 9.32 -5.32 3.16
N ALA A 76 10.51 -4.72 3.33
CA ALA A 76 11.75 -5.24 2.78
C ALA A 76 12.11 -6.62 3.37
N ALA A 77 11.94 -6.79 4.68
CA ALA A 77 12.12 -8.08 5.35
C ALA A 77 11.13 -9.14 4.83
N LEU A 78 9.88 -8.74 4.57
CA LEU A 78 8.86 -9.62 4.00
C LEU A 78 9.19 -10.03 2.55
N HIS A 79 9.70 -9.08 1.76
CA HIS A 79 10.22 -9.34 0.42
C HIS A 79 11.33 -10.40 0.45
N ALA A 80 12.31 -10.22 1.33
CA ALA A 80 13.44 -11.15 1.46
C ALA A 80 12.99 -12.54 1.94
N ALA A 81 12.07 -12.60 2.92
CA ALA A 81 11.57 -13.85 3.49
C ALA A 81 10.80 -14.71 2.47
N TYR A 82 10.03 -14.08 1.59
CA TYR A 82 9.12 -14.78 0.68
C TYR A 82 9.47 -14.65 -0.81
N ARG A 83 10.58 -13.98 -1.16
CA ARG A 83 11.04 -13.74 -2.54
C ARG A 83 9.95 -13.13 -3.42
N LEU A 84 9.23 -12.15 -2.88
CA LEU A 84 8.02 -11.57 -3.49
C LEU A 84 8.31 -10.74 -4.74
N ASP A 85 9.56 -10.26 -4.87
CA ASP A 85 10.12 -9.55 -6.01
C ASP A 85 10.25 -10.42 -7.27
N THR A 86 10.42 -11.74 -7.09
CA THR A 86 10.54 -12.71 -8.20
C THR A 86 9.21 -13.21 -8.75
N GLN A 87 8.09 -12.77 -8.18
CA GLN A 87 6.76 -13.28 -8.55
C GLN A 87 6.23 -12.60 -9.81
N VAL A 88 5.75 -13.41 -10.77
CA VAL A 88 5.04 -12.90 -11.94
C VAL A 88 3.69 -12.34 -11.52
N ARG A 89 3.53 -11.03 -11.69
CA ARG A 89 2.33 -10.30 -11.31
C ARG A 89 1.27 -10.38 -12.41
N SER A 90 0.01 -10.39 -11.99
CA SER A 90 -1.13 -10.38 -12.92
C SER A 90 -1.72 -8.97 -12.97
N PRO A 91 -1.65 -8.25 -14.11
CA PRO A 91 -2.21 -6.92 -14.24
C PRO A 91 -3.69 -6.85 -13.86
N ARG A 92 -4.46 -7.90 -14.19
CA ARG A 92 -5.88 -8.00 -13.82
C ARG A 92 -6.11 -8.02 -12.32
N ARG A 93 -5.25 -8.71 -11.56
CA ARG A 93 -5.36 -8.77 -10.09
C ARG A 93 -4.96 -7.46 -9.45
N GLU A 94 -3.97 -6.75 -10.00
CA GLU A 94 -3.60 -5.42 -9.53
C GLU A 94 -4.73 -4.41 -9.74
N VAL A 95 -5.35 -4.40 -10.93
CA VAL A 95 -6.51 -3.55 -11.21
C VAL A 95 -7.68 -3.87 -10.25
N ALA A 96 -7.99 -5.16 -10.04
CA ALA A 96 -9.05 -5.56 -9.14
C ALA A 96 -8.78 -5.15 -7.68
N ALA A 97 -7.54 -5.30 -7.21
CA ALA A 97 -7.17 -4.92 -5.85
C ALA A 97 -7.20 -3.39 -5.65
N ARG A 98 -6.74 -2.61 -6.64
CA ARG A 98 -6.88 -1.14 -6.61
C ARG A 98 -8.35 -0.71 -6.63
N ALA A 99 -9.18 -1.36 -7.45
CA ALA A 99 -10.61 -1.07 -7.52
C ALA A 99 -11.33 -1.36 -6.20
N ALA A 100 -11.03 -2.51 -5.56
CA ALA A 100 -11.59 -2.85 -4.25
C ALA A 100 -11.22 -1.82 -3.18
N GLN A 101 -9.94 -1.39 -3.15
CA GLN A 101 -9.49 -0.38 -2.20
C GLN A 101 -10.13 1.00 -2.46
N LEU A 102 -10.27 1.40 -3.72
CA LEU A 102 -10.97 2.64 -4.08
C LEU A 102 -12.45 2.57 -3.66
N TRP A 103 -13.08 1.40 -3.78
CA TRP A 103 -14.46 1.20 -3.35
C TRP A 103 -14.62 1.34 -1.83
N GLU A 104 -13.69 0.79 -1.03
CA GLU A 104 -13.68 0.99 0.42
C GLU A 104 -13.49 2.46 0.80
N ILE A 105 -12.54 3.15 0.16
CA ILE A 105 -12.31 4.59 0.38
C ILE A 105 -13.54 5.43 0.04
N LEU A 106 -14.25 5.07 -1.05
CA LEU A 106 -15.50 5.74 -1.44
C LEU A 106 -16.65 5.41 -0.49
N GLY A 107 -16.71 4.18 0.03
CA GLY A 107 -17.72 3.73 0.99
C GLY A 107 -17.57 4.37 2.37
N ASP A 108 -16.34 4.59 2.82
CA ASP A 108 -16.02 5.18 4.13
C ASP A 108 -15.99 6.72 4.11
N ALA A 109 -15.96 7.33 2.93
CA ALA A 109 -15.94 8.78 2.82
C ALA A 109 -17.36 9.35 3.04
N PRO A 110 -17.57 10.21 4.06
CA PRO A 110 -18.89 10.77 4.33
C PRO A 110 -19.37 11.57 3.11
N ALA A 111 -20.61 11.34 2.68
CA ALA A 111 -21.21 11.98 1.49
C ALA A 111 -21.04 13.51 1.45
N ALA A 112 -20.94 14.15 2.63
CA ALA A 112 -20.65 15.57 2.78
C ALA A 112 -19.28 16.03 2.20
N LYS A 113 -18.29 15.14 2.05
CA LYS A 113 -17.00 15.48 1.41
C LYS A 113 -17.08 15.46 -0.12
N PHE A 114 -18.12 14.84 -0.70
CA PHE A 114 -18.33 14.78 -2.14
C PHE A 114 -19.34 15.80 -2.67
N SER A 115 -20.07 16.50 -1.79
CA SER A 115 -21.03 17.55 -2.17
C SER A 115 -20.39 18.75 -2.90
N GLY A 116 -19.06 18.90 -2.81
CA GLY A 116 -18.30 19.90 -3.58
C GLY A 116 -18.07 19.56 -5.05
N TYR A 117 -18.36 18.33 -5.50
CA TYR A 117 -18.14 17.89 -6.88
C TYR A 117 -19.37 18.10 -7.79
N GLY A 118 -20.43 18.71 -7.28
CA GLY A 118 -21.68 18.93 -8.01
C GLY A 118 -22.52 17.64 -8.13
N ALA A 119 -23.75 17.78 -8.62
CA ALA A 119 -24.61 16.63 -8.86
C ALA A 119 -23.97 15.73 -9.94
N LEU A 120 -23.86 14.43 -9.65
CA LEU A 120 -23.49 13.45 -10.67
C LEU A 120 -24.53 13.50 -11.80
N PRO A 121 -24.12 13.49 -13.08
CA PRO A 121 -25.06 13.53 -14.19
C PRO A 121 -26.01 12.34 -14.11
N PRO A 122 -27.32 12.55 -14.34
CA PRO A 122 -28.27 11.45 -14.34
C PRO A 122 -27.92 10.46 -15.45
N THR A 123 -27.98 9.17 -15.11
CA THR A 123 -27.84 8.03 -16.03
C THR A 123 -28.89 8.05 -17.13
#